data_AF-A0A1B7UXF3-F1
#
_entry.id   AF-A0A1B7UXF3-F1
#
_cell.length_a   1.000
_cell.length_b   1.000
_cell.length_c   1.000
_cell.angle_alpha   90.00
_cell.angle_beta   90.00
_cell.angle_gamma   90.00
#
_symmetry.space_group_name_H-M   'P 1'
#
loop_
_entity.id
_entity.type
_entity.pdbx_description
1 polymer ?
#
loop_
_entity_poly.entity_id
_entity_poly.type
_entity_poly.pdbx_seq_one_letter_code
_entity_poly.pdbx_strand_id
1 'polypeptide(L)' 'MSGGPLLNQKGELIAINGLLKYPFQGIKAFTDGSVPNQQIYAKIDSLSWAIPITKVIDFMETQSLVEQNLHNY' A
#
# COMPACT_ATOMS: atom_id res chain seq x y z
N MET A 1 -2.05 -10.59 -8.78
CA MET A 1 -0.92 -9.88 -9.42
C MET A 1 -0.59 -8.68 -8.57
N SER A 2 0.60 -8.61 -7.97
CA SER A 2 1.06 -7.38 -7.32
C SER A 2 1.36 -6.32 -8.38
N GLY A 3 1.10 -5.05 -8.07
CA GLY A 3 1.29 -3.92 -8.98
C GLY A 3 0.13 -3.63 -9.94
N GLY A 4 -0.90 -4.48 -10.01
CA GLY A 4 -2.06 -4.25 -10.88
C GLY A 4 -3.01 -3.15 -10.35
N PRO A 5 -3.72 -2.42 -11.23
CA PRO A 5 -4.64 -1.36 -10.83
C PRO A 5 -5.86 -1.92 -10.08
N LEU A 6 -6.31 -1.19 -9.06
CA LEU A 6 -7.63 -1.37 -8.45
C LEU A 6 -8.51 -0.22 -8.93
N LEU A 7 -9.54 -0.56 -9.70
CA LEU A 7 -10.50 0.39 -10.25
C LEU A 7 -11.79 0.36 -9.45
N ASN A 8 -12.43 1.52 -9.30
CA ASN A 8 -13.81 1.56 -8.81
C ASN A 8 -14.81 1.24 -9.94
N GLN A 9 -16.11 1.26 -9.64
CA GLN A 9 -17.16 0.92 -10.61
C GLN A 9 -17.26 1.89 -11.80
N LYS A 10 -16.65 3.08 -11.71
CA LYS A 10 -16.57 4.05 -12.80
C LYS A 10 -15.31 3.89 -13.66
N GLY A 11 -14.43 2.95 -13.32
CA GLY A 11 -13.14 2.76 -13.98
C GLY A 11 -12.03 3.70 -13.48
N GLU A 12 -12.24 4.41 -12.37
CA GLU A 12 -11.23 5.32 -11.80
C GLU A 12 -10.20 4.52 -10.99
N LEU A 13 -8.91 4.86 -11.14
CA LEU A 13 -7.82 4.25 -10.36
C LEU A 13 -7.89 4.73 -8.91
N ILE A 14 -8.14 3.81 -7.98
CA ILE A 14 -8.27 4.13 -6.55
C ILE A 14 -7.16 3.52 -5.69
N ALA A 15 -6.48 2.48 -6.17
CA ALA A 15 -5.36 1.86 -5.46
C ALA A 15 -4.49 0.99 -6.39
N ILE A 16 -3.34 0.53 -5.88
CA ILE A 16 -2.46 -0.45 -6.53
C ILE A 16 -2.43 -1.72 -5.69
N ASN A 17 -2.65 -2.89 -6.29
CA ASN A 17 -2.58 -4.17 -5.57
C ASN A 17 -1.19 -4.38 -4.95
N GLY A 18 -1.12 -4.59 -3.64
CA GLY A 18 0.13 -4.78 -2.90
C GLY A 18 0.30 -6.22 -2.44
N LEU A 19 -0.52 -6.62 -1.46
CA LEU A 19 -0.45 -7.93 -0.80
C LEU A 19 -1.64 -8.79 -1.21
N LEU A 20 -1.37 -10.02 -1.63
CA LEU A 20 -2.42 -10.98 -1.96
C LEU A 20 -2.87 -11.73 -0.70
N LYS A 21 -4.10 -12.25 -0.72
CA LYS A 21 -4.59 -13.19 0.29
C LYS A 21 -3.62 -14.38 0.45
N TYR A 22 -3.52 -14.87 1.68
CA TYR A 22 -2.62 -15.93 2.11
C TYR A 22 -1.16 -15.69 1.68
N PRO A 23 -0.55 -14.56 2.07
CA PRO A 23 0.82 -14.26 1.68
C PRO A 23 1.79 -15.25 2.34
N PHE A 24 2.72 -15.80 1.56
CA PHE A 24 3.72 -16.77 2.07
C PHE A 24 4.55 -16.24 3.25
N GLN A 25 4.77 -14.92 3.32
CA GLN A 25 5.54 -14.28 4.39
C GLN A 25 4.68 -13.85 5.59
N GLY A 26 3.37 -14.04 5.53
CA GLY A 26 2.40 -13.57 6.52
C GLY A 26 2.25 -12.05 6.57
N ILE A 27 1.41 -11.59 7.49
CA ILE A 27 1.22 -10.15 7.80
C ILE A 27 2.03 -9.82 9.06
N LYS A 28 3.08 -9.00 8.91
CA LYS A 28 4.10 -8.82 9.96
C LYS A 28 3.91 -7.60 10.85
N ALA A 29 3.52 -6.45 10.30
CA ALA A 29 3.30 -5.23 11.08
C ALA A 29 2.36 -4.27 10.34
N PHE A 30 1.60 -3.50 11.09
CA PHE A 30 0.84 -2.36 10.60
C PHE A 30 1.73 -1.11 10.45
N THR A 31 1.19 -0.04 9.88
CA THR A 31 1.92 1.21 9.65
C THR A 31 2.43 1.88 10.92
N ASP A 32 1.82 1.58 12.06
CA ASP A 32 2.24 2.06 13.40
C ASP A 32 3.28 1.14 14.08
N GLY A 33 3.71 0.07 13.39
CA GLY A 33 4.66 -0.91 13.91
C GLY A 33 4.04 -2.00 14.80
N SER A 34 2.74 -1.93 15.08
CA SER A 34 2.05 -2.97 15.85
C SER A 34 1.85 -4.26 15.03
N VAL A 35 1.85 -5.41 15.71
CA VAL A 35 1.66 -6.73 15.10
C VAL A 35 0.23 -7.21 15.37
N PRO A 36 -0.49 -7.73 14.38
CA PRO A 36 -1.82 -8.29 14.61
C PRO A 36 -1.76 -9.45 15.61
N ASN A 37 -2.64 -9.43 16.61
CA ASN A 37 -2.89 -10.61 17.43
C ASN A 37 -3.54 -11.72 16.57
N GLN A 38 -3.57 -12.96 17.09
CA GLN A 38 -4.06 -14.12 16.35
C GLN A 38 -5.51 -13.96 15.84
N GLN A 39 -6.37 -13.30 16.60
CA GLN A 39 -7.78 -13.09 16.23
C GLN A 39 -7.92 -12.12 15.06
N ILE A 40 -7.12 -11.06 15.05
CA ILE A 40 -7.06 -10.13 13.92
C ILE A 40 -6.42 -10.83 12.73
N TYR A 41 -5.27 -11.48 12.93
CA TYR A 41 -4.54 -12.19 11.87
C TYR A 41 -5.44 -13.15 11.09
N ALA A 42 -6.22 -13.99 11.79
CA ALA A 42 -7.15 -14.94 11.17
C ALA A 42 -8.26 -14.27 10.33
N LYS A 43 -8.62 -13.03 10.63
CA LYS A 43 -9.58 -12.26 9.82
C LYS A 43 -8.92 -11.68 8.58
N ILE A 44 -7.67 -11.24 8.71
CA ILE A 44 -7.03 -10.42 7.68
C ILE A 44 -6.14 -11.17 6.70
N ASP A 45 -5.67 -12.39 7.04
CA ASP A 45 -4.80 -13.16 6.15
C ASP A 45 -5.49 -13.56 4.83
N SER A 46 -6.82 -13.68 4.87
CA SER A 46 -7.65 -14.08 3.74
C SER A 46 -8.00 -12.94 2.78
N LEU A 47 -7.63 -11.70 3.16
CA LEU A 47 -7.93 -10.49 2.39
C LEU A 47 -6.77 -10.14 1.46
N SER A 48 -7.10 -9.57 0.30
CA SER A 48 -6.13 -8.87 -0.54
C SER A 48 -6.08 -7.40 -0.14
N TRP A 49 -4.88 -6.82 -0.16
CA TRP A 49 -4.62 -5.45 0.27
C TRP A 49 -4.04 -4.64 -0.89
N ALA A 50 -4.48 -3.40 -0.98
CA ALA A 50 -4.00 -2.45 -1.97
C ALA A 50 -3.46 -1.19 -1.28
N ILE A 51 -2.49 -0.55 -1.93
CA ILE A 51 -1.94 0.75 -1.53
C ILE A 51 -2.85 1.82 -2.12
N PRO A 52 -3.54 2.65 -1.32
CA PRO A 52 -4.41 3.72 -1.82
C PRO A 52 -3.64 4.66 -2.77
N ILE A 53 -4.29 5.10 -3.85
CA ILE A 53 -3.61 5.94 -4.85
C ILE A 53 -3.12 7.27 -4.27
N THR A 54 -3.83 7.81 -3.26
CA THR A 54 -3.42 9.01 -2.53
C THR A 54 -2.05 8.86 -1.87
N LYS A 55 -1.74 7.69 -1.29
CA LYS A 55 -0.41 7.43 -0.70
C LYS A 55 0.71 7.41 -1.74
N VAL A 56 0.42 6.97 -2.96
CA VAL A 56 1.39 6.98 -4.05
C VAL A 56 1.65 8.41 -4.51
N ILE A 57 0.59 9.21 -4.63
CA ILE A 57 0.69 10.64 -4.98
C ILE A 57 1.50 11.39 -3.92
N ASP A 58 1.15 11.25 -2.63
CA ASP A 58 1.89 11.87 -1.52
C ASP A 58 3.39 11.53 -1.57
N PHE A 59 3.71 10.26 -1.87
CA PHE A 59 5.09 9.79 -1.99
C PHE A 59 5.81 10.44 -3.18
N MET A 60 5.19 10.50 -4.35
CA MET A 60 5.77 11.11 -5.56
C MET A 60 6.02 12.61 -5.37
N GLU A 61 5.07 13.33 -4.78
CA GLU A 61 5.23 14.75 -4.46
C GLU A 61 6.40 14.98 -3.50
N THR A 62 6.51 14.13 -2.47
CA THR A 62 7.64 14.17 -1.53
C THR A 62 8.97 13.95 -2.24
N GLN A 63 9.08 12.96 -3.15
CA GLN A 63 10.31 12.73 -3.91
C GLN A 63 10.66 13.90 -4.83
N SER A 64 9.68 14.50 -5.51
CA SER A 64 9.91 15.65 -6.38
C SER A 64 10.44 16.86 -5.61
N LEU A 65 9.91 17.13 -4.41
CA LEU A 65 10.42 18.20 -3.54
C LEU A 65 11.86 17.95 -3.11
N VAL A 66 12.23 16.69 -2.80
CA VAL A 66 13.60 16.32 -2.47
C VAL A 66 14.54 16.56 -3.65
N GLU A 67 14.17 16.14 -4.86
CA GLU A 67 14.97 16.35 -6.07
C GLU A 67 15.19 17.83 -6.38
N GLN A 68 14.14 18.66 -6.26
CA GLN A 68 14.26 20.11 -6.45
C GLN A 68 15.23 20.72 -5.44
N ASN A 69 15.15 20.32 -4.16
CA ASN A 69 16.06 20.81 -3.13
C ASN A 69 17.51 20.39 -3.36
N LEU A 70 17.75 19.21 -3.95
CA LEU A 70 19.10 18.72 -4.29
C LEU A 70 19.72 19.43 -5.51
N HIS A 71 18.93 20.08 -6.37
CA HIS A 71 19.42 20.82 -7.54
C HIS A 71 19.58 22.33 -7.30
N ASN A 72 19.24 22.81 -6.10
CA ASN A 72 19.39 24.20 -5.67
C ASN A 72 20.69 24.46 -4.88
N TYR A 73 21.62 23.49 -4.86
CA TYR A 73 22.98 23.60 -4.31
C TYR A 73 24.01 23.28 -5.40
#